data_AF-A0A950MTW2-F1
#
_entry.id   AF-A0A950MTW2-F1
#
_cell.length_a   1.000
_cell.length_b   1.000
_cell.length_c   1.000
_cell.angle_alpha   90.00
_cell.angle_beta   90.00
_cell.angle_gamma   90.00
#
_symmetry.space_group_name_H-M   'P 1'
#
loop_
_entity.id
_entity.type
_entity.pdbx_description
1 polymer ?
#
loop_
_entity_poly.entity_id
_entity_poly.type
_entity_poly.pdbx_seq_one_letter_code
_entity_poly.pdbx_strand_id
1 'polypeptide(L)' 'MPKLFWIGFAVFVLGQLPLWTIIAAADAGLWPDPNPNPVGPGLLAFVTFWPGVALIALGVLRRSRLG' A
#
# COMPACT_ATOMS: atom_id res chain seq x y z
N MET A 1 6.79 18.15 -4.40
CA MET A 1 5.96 17.54 -3.33
C MET A 1 6.76 17.45 -2.04
N PRO A 2 6.15 17.65 -0.86
CA PRO A 2 6.86 17.52 0.43
C PRO A 2 7.33 16.09 0.69
N LYS A 3 8.42 15.92 1.47
CA LYS A 3 8.94 14.59 1.86
C LYS A 3 7.87 13.67 2.45
N LEU A 4 6.93 14.24 3.21
CA LEU A 4 5.82 13.52 3.84
C LEU A 4 4.96 12.75 2.83
N PHE A 5 4.71 13.33 1.65
CA PHE A 5 3.98 12.67 0.57
C PHE A 5 4.69 11.40 0.12
N TRP A 6 6.00 11.49 -0.14
CA TRP A 6 6.78 10.35 -0.62
C TRP A 6 6.92 9.24 0.43
N ILE A 7 7.04 9.60 1.71
CA ILE A 7 7.03 8.61 2.80
C ILE A 7 5.68 7.90 2.85
N GLY A 8 4.57 8.64 2.82
CA GLY A 8 3.22 8.06 2.80
C GLY A 8 2.99 7.16 1.59
N PHE A 9 3.45 7.60 0.42
CA PHE A 9 3.38 6.84 -0.82
C PHE A 9 4.17 5.53 -0.72
N ALA A 10 5.40 5.57 -0.21
CA ALA A 10 6.22 4.38 -0.01
C ALA A 10 5.57 3.40 0.98
N VAL A 11 5.07 3.89 2.12
CA VAL A 11 4.37 3.07 3.13
C VAL A 11 3.15 2.38 2.51
N PHE A 12 2.34 3.13 1.75
CA PHE A 12 1.17 2.60 1.07
C PHE A 12 1.54 1.54 0.03
N VAL A 13 2.46 1.86 -0.89
CA VAL A 13 2.82 0.98 -2.00
C VAL A 13 3.50 -0.30 -1.50
N LEU A 14 4.49 -0.19 -0.61
CA LEU A 14 5.21 -1.35 -0.09
C LEU A 14 4.32 -2.25 0.76
N GLY A 15 3.35 -1.69 1.47
CA GLY A 15 2.40 -2.46 2.26
C GLY A 15 1.35 -3.18 1.42
N GLN A 16 0.93 -2.57 0.31
CA GLN A 16 -0.11 -3.10 -0.57
C GLN A 16 0.40 -4.10 -1.61
N LEU A 17 1.62 -3.88 -2.13
CA LEU A 17 2.18 -4.67 -3.22
C LEU A 17 2.17 -6.19 -2.97
N PRO A 18 2.60 -6.71 -1.81
CA PRO A 18 2.62 -8.14 -1.56
C PRO A 18 1.24 -8.78 -1.69
N LEU A 19 0.21 -8.16 -1.09
CA LEU A 19 -1.16 -8.67 -1.14
C LEU A 19 -1.69 -8.72 -2.58
N TRP A 20 -1.58 -7.60 -3.30
CA TRP A 20 -2.07 -7.52 -4.68
C TRP A 20 -1.30 -8.44 -5.63
N THR A 21 -0.01 -8.64 -5.40
CA THR A 21 0.81 -9.57 -6.19
C THR A 21 0.32 -11.01 -6.03
N ILE A 22 0.01 -11.42 -4.80
CA ILE A 22 -0.53 -12.76 -4.52
C ILE A 22 -1.90 -12.94 -5.16
N ILE A 23 -2.81 -11.97 -4.96
CA ILE A 23 -4.15 -12.02 -5.54
C ILE A 23 -4.09 -12.10 -7.07
N ALA A 24 -3.30 -11.24 -7.71
CA ALA A 24 -3.20 -11.21 -9.17
C ALA A 24 -2.53 -12.47 -9.73
N ALA A 25 -1.49 -12.98 -9.08
CA ALA A 25 -0.85 -14.22 -9.51
C ALA A 25 -1.77 -15.44 -9.31
N ALA A 26 -2.57 -15.47 -8.25
CA ALA A 26 -3.56 -16.52 -8.02
C ALA A 26 -4.67 -16.49 -9.08
N ASP A 27 -5.22 -15.31 -9.38
CA ASP A 27 -6.22 -15.11 -10.43
C ASP A 27 -5.69 -15.51 -11.82
N ALA A 28 -4.40 -15.22 -12.09
CA ALA A 28 -3.73 -15.63 -13.33
C ALA A 28 -3.35 -17.12 -13.39
N GLY A 29 -3.59 -17.92 -12.34
CA GLY A 29 -3.16 -19.31 -12.27
C GLY A 29 -1.63 -19.50 -12.19
N LEU A 30 -0.89 -18.43 -11.88
CA LEU A 30 0.57 -18.43 -11.72
C LEU A 30 0.99 -18.69 -10.27
N TRP A 31 0.03 -18.80 -9.35
CA TRP A 31 0.29 -19.07 -7.95
C TRP A 31 0.38 -20.58 -7.67
N PRO A 32 1.39 -21.05 -6.91
CA PRO A 32 1.56 -22.48 -6.67
C PRO A 32 0.43 -23.11 -5.81
N ASP A 33 -0.15 -22.32 -4.90
CA ASP A 33 -1.20 -22.78 -4.00
C ASP A 33 -2.57 -22.66 -4.69
N PRO A 34 -3.34 -23.75 -4.83
CA PRO A 34 -4.67 -23.71 -5.44
C PRO A 34 -5.71 -22.94 -4.63
N ASN A 35 -5.49 -22.69 -3.33
CA ASN A 35 -6.37 -21.89 -2.48
C ASN A 35 -5.58 -20.95 -1.55
N PRO A 36 -4.97 -19.89 -2.10
CA PRO A 36 -4.12 -19.00 -1.33
C PRO A 36 -4.91 -18.24 -0.25
N ASN A 37 -4.38 -18.23 0.98
CA ASN A 37 -4.91 -17.44 2.09
C ASN A 37 -3.86 -16.45 2.64
N PRO A 38 -3.67 -15.27 2.02
CA PRO A 38 -2.59 -14.35 2.33
C PRO A 38 -2.88 -13.49 3.58
N VAL A 39 -3.09 -14.12 4.74
CA VAL A 39 -3.39 -13.41 6.00
C VAL A 39 -2.28 -12.41 6.38
N GLY A 40 -1.01 -12.84 6.33
CA GLY A 40 0.13 -11.96 6.66
C GLY A 40 0.21 -10.72 5.75
N PRO A 41 0.26 -10.89 4.42
CA PRO A 41 0.17 -9.77 3.47
C PRO A 41 -1.09 -8.92 3.64
N GLY A 42 -2.24 -9.53 3.96
CA GLY A 42 -3.49 -8.82 4.25
C GLY A 42 -3.40 -7.93 5.49
N LEU A 43 -2.78 -8.42 6.57
CA LEU A 43 -2.52 -7.63 7.76
C LEU A 43 -1.53 -6.50 7.49
N LEU A 44 -0.45 -6.76 6.74
CA LEU A 44 0.50 -5.74 6.33
C LEU A 44 -0.18 -4.62 5.53
N ALA A 45 -0.99 -4.97 4.53
CA ALA A 45 -1.80 -4.04 3.76
C ALA A 45 -2.71 -3.20 4.66
N PHE A 46 -3.42 -3.84 5.59
CA PHE A 46 -4.34 -3.15 6.50
C PHE A 46 -3.62 -2.13 7.40
N VAL A 47 -2.52 -2.52 8.05
CA VAL A 47 -1.80 -1.62 9.00
C VAL A 47 -1.05 -0.50 8.29
N THR A 48 -0.73 -0.64 7.01
CA THR A 48 -0.02 0.37 6.22
C THR A 48 -0.95 1.29 5.42
N PHE A 49 -2.18 0.85 5.12
CA PHE A 49 -3.14 1.61 4.33
C PHE A 49 -3.45 2.97 4.95
N TRP A 50 -4.01 2.99 6.17
CA TRP A 50 -4.47 4.23 6.79
C TRP A 50 -3.31 5.20 7.09
N PRO A 51 -2.17 4.76 7.68
CA PRO A 51 -1.03 5.65 7.86
C PRO A 51 -0.46 6.19 6.55
N GLY A 52 -0.36 5.34 5.50
CA GLY A 52 0.12 5.75 4.19
C GLY A 52 -0.77 6.83 3.56
N VAL A 53 -2.08 6.60 3.54
CA VAL A 53 -3.09 7.56 3.04
C VAL A 53 -3.04 8.87 3.83
N ALA A 54 -2.95 8.80 5.16
CA ALA A 54 -2.86 9.99 6.01
C ALA A 54 -1.61 10.84 5.71
N LEU A 55 -0.44 10.20 5.57
CA LEU A 55 0.81 10.89 5.24
C LEU A 55 0.78 11.51 3.84
N ILE A 56 0.19 10.81 2.85
CA ILE A 56 -0.07 11.35 1.51
C ILE A 56 -0.94 12.61 1.61
N ALA A 57 -2.09 12.51 2.28
CA ALA A 57 -3.04 13.62 2.42
C ALA A 57 -2.40 14.83 3.13
N LEU A 58 -1.69 14.62 4.23
CA LEU A 58 -0.96 15.66 4.94
C LEU A 58 0.15 16.29 4.07
N GLY A 59 0.83 15.49 3.25
CA GLY A 59 1.81 15.97 2.28
C GLY A 59 1.19 16.91 1.24
N VAL A 60 0.02 16.57 0.71
CA VAL A 60 -0.74 17.41 -0.23
C VAL A 60 -1.22 18.69 0.44
N LEU A 61 -1.86 18.59 1.62
CA LEU A 61 -2.35 19.75 2.38
C LEU A 61 -1.22 20.72 2.76
N ARG A 62 -0.04 20.21 3.08
CA ARG A 62 1.13 21.06 3.36
C ARG A 62 1.60 21.79 2.11
N ARG A 63 1.55 21.16 0.93
CA ARG A 63 1.92 21.81 -0.33
C ARG A 63 0.93 22.92 -0.67
N SER A 64 -0.37 22.69 -0.50
CA SER A 64 -1.41 23.69 -0.82
C SER A 64 -1.40 24.91 0.10
N ARG A 65 -0.80 24.81 1.29
CA ARG A 65 -0.63 25.94 2.23
C ARG A 65 0.66 26.74 2.01
N LEU A 66 1.59 26.23 1.20
CA LEU A 66 2.93 26.82 0.95
C LEU A 66 3.09 27.34 -0.49
N GLY A 67 2.10 27.13 -1.35
CA GLY A 67 2.03 27.69 -2.71
C GLY A 67 0.96 28.75 -2.76
#